data_AF-A0A7Y3IDQ2-F1
#
_entry.id   AF-A0A7Y3IDQ2-F1
#
_cell.length_a   1.000
_cell.length_b   1.000
_cell.length_c   1.000
_cell.angle_alpha   90.00
_cell.angle_beta   90.00
_cell.angle_gamma   90.00
#
_symmetry.space_group_name_H-M   'P 1'
#
loop_
_entity.id
_entity.type
_entity.pdbx_description
1 polymer ?
#
loop_
_entity_poly.entity_id
_entity_poly.type
_entity_poly.pdbx_seq_one_letter_code
_entity_poly.pdbx_strand_id
1 'polypeptide(L)'
;DDYGRPTDSWVGIAFPNGTPPTRVDILESQFGVEVDPALVEQFGQVVPVHPTQLYEIGLSTLFFFVLWSMRKHRHATGWLFSVWLILAGVERFLVEFFRAKDDRFLGVFTVAQLISVLLVATGVYWTLRLQRNEAVAGA
;
A
#
# COMPACT_ATOMS: atom_id res chain seq x y z
N ASP A 1 3.39 -6.52 12.18
CA ASP A 1 2.07 -5.89 12.20
C ASP A 1 2.05 -4.72 11.22
N ASP A 2 0.87 -4.32 10.74
CA ASP A 2 0.74 -3.42 9.59
C ASP A 2 0.51 -1.94 9.94
N TYR A 3 0.63 -1.54 11.20
CA TYR A 3 0.34 -0.17 11.62
C TYR A 3 1.02 0.90 10.76
N GLY A 4 0.31 2.01 10.63
CA GLY A 4 0.87 3.22 10.08
C GLY A 4 1.76 3.97 11.06
N ARG A 5 2.37 5.05 10.56
CA ARG A 5 3.15 5.99 11.36
C ARG A 5 2.24 6.69 12.39
N PRO A 6 2.80 7.10 13.54
CA PRO A 6 2.13 7.98 14.48
C PRO A 6 1.60 9.24 13.78
N THR A 7 0.41 9.69 14.14
CA THR A 7 -0.24 10.85 13.51
C THR A 7 -1.23 11.51 14.45
N ASP A 8 -1.33 12.83 14.41
CA ASP A 8 -2.37 13.65 15.05
C ASP A 8 -3.60 13.86 14.14
N SER A 9 -3.58 13.29 12.93
CA SER A 9 -4.66 13.43 11.95
C SER A 9 -5.99 12.89 12.47
N TRP A 10 -7.09 13.46 11.97
CA TRP A 10 -8.45 13.09 12.35
C TRP A 10 -8.81 11.62 12.06
N VAL A 11 -8.07 10.96 11.17
CA VAL A 11 -8.21 9.52 10.88
C VAL A 11 -7.35 8.63 11.78
N GLY A 12 -6.54 9.21 12.67
CA GLY A 12 -5.64 8.48 13.57
C GLY A 12 -6.41 7.60 14.55
N ILE A 13 -5.98 6.34 14.68
CA ILE A 13 -6.58 5.36 15.59
C ILE A 13 -5.50 4.81 16.51
N ALA A 14 -5.77 4.82 17.81
CA ALA A 14 -4.93 4.17 18.80
C ALA A 14 -5.41 2.73 19.04
N PHE A 15 -4.48 1.79 19.20
CA PHE A 15 -4.77 0.40 19.52
C PHE A 15 -4.12 0.01 20.87
N PRO A 16 -4.73 0.38 22.02
CA PRO A 16 -4.16 0.07 23.34
C PRO A 16 -4.00 -1.44 23.61
N ASN A 17 -4.90 -2.24 23.03
CA ASN A 17 -4.91 -3.70 23.13
C ASN A 17 -4.58 -4.36 21.77
N GLY A 18 -3.85 -3.66 20.90
CA GLY A 18 -3.40 -4.20 19.62
C GLY A 18 -2.35 -5.32 19.78
N THR A 19 -2.03 -6.02 18.70
CA THR A 19 -1.06 -7.13 18.71
C THR A 19 0.11 -6.91 17.72
N PRO A 20 1.01 -5.95 17.99
CA PRO A 20 1.27 -5.36 19.30
C PRO A 20 0.53 -4.03 19.57
N PRO A 21 0.49 -3.51 20.81
CA PRO A 21 -0.12 -2.21 21.09
C PRO A 21 0.59 -1.04 20.40
N THR A 22 -0.13 0.04 20.11
CA THR A 22 0.47 1.31 19.61
C THR A 22 1.10 2.15 20.74
N ARG A 23 1.93 1.49 21.55
CA ARG A 23 2.69 2.12 22.63
C ARG A 23 4.02 2.63 22.10
N VAL A 24 4.47 3.80 22.57
CA VAL A 24 5.67 4.49 22.06
C VAL A 24 6.90 3.57 22.02
N ASP A 25 7.22 2.91 23.13
CA ASP A 25 8.39 2.03 23.22
C ASP A 25 8.32 0.80 22.29
N ILE A 26 7.12 0.29 22.01
CA ILE A 26 6.90 -0.80 21.05
C ILE A 26 7.09 -0.29 19.63
N LEU A 27 6.53 0.88 19.31
CA LEU A 27 6.67 1.49 17.99
C LEU A 27 8.14 1.78 17.65
N GLU A 28 8.88 2.33 18.61
CA GLU A 28 10.32 2.59 18.46
C GLU A 28 11.13 1.29 18.35
N SER A 29 10.93 0.34 19.27
CA SER A 29 11.76 -0.87 19.33
C SER A 29 11.45 -1.91 18.24
N GLN A 30 10.19 -2.07 17.82
CA GLN A 30 9.79 -3.09 16.86
C GLN A 30 9.62 -2.57 15.44
N PHE A 31 9.29 -1.29 15.26
CA PHE A 31 9.03 -0.71 13.94
C PHE A 31 10.10 0.30 13.51
N GLY A 32 11.03 0.68 14.41
CA GLY A 32 12.10 1.62 14.11
C GLY A 32 11.60 3.04 13.85
N VAL A 33 10.42 3.39 14.37
CA VAL A 33 9.82 4.72 14.17
C VAL A 33 10.11 5.60 15.36
N GLU A 34 10.72 6.76 15.11
CA GLU A 34 10.81 7.82 16.12
C GLU A 34 9.45 8.50 16.30
N VAL A 35 8.91 8.46 17.51
CA VAL A 35 7.64 9.11 17.84
C VAL A 35 7.90 10.56 18.22
N ASP A 36 7.17 11.49 17.60
CA ASP A 36 7.26 12.91 17.93
C ASP A 36 6.91 13.15 19.41
N PRO A 37 7.78 13.78 20.22
CA PRO A 37 7.48 14.14 21.60
C PRO A 37 6.16 14.92 21.77
N ALA A 38 5.77 15.74 20.79
CA ALA A 38 4.51 16.47 20.83
C ALA A 38 3.28 15.55 20.81
N LEU A 39 3.35 14.44 20.06
CA LEU A 39 2.30 13.41 20.07
C LEU A 39 2.22 12.71 21.42
N VAL A 40 3.36 12.48 22.08
CA VAL A 40 3.41 11.88 23.41
C VAL A 40 2.85 12.82 24.48
N GLU A 41 3.12 14.12 24.36
CA GLU A 41 2.54 15.14 25.24
C GLU A 41 1.01 15.20 25.09
N GLN A 42 0.51 15.10 23.85
CA GLN A 42 -0.91 15.21 23.55
C GLN A 42 -1.71 13.95 23.90
N PHE A 43 -1.19 12.76 23.57
CA PHE A 43 -1.93 11.49 23.64
C PHE A 43 -1.40 10.52 24.71
N GLY A 44 -0.25 10.83 25.32
CA GLY A 44 0.41 9.97 26.30
C GLY A 44 1.19 8.82 25.66
N GLN A 45 1.32 7.71 26.40
CA GLN A 45 2.16 6.57 25.99
C GLN A 45 1.54 5.70 24.89
N VAL A 46 0.24 5.82 24.64
CA VAL A 46 -0.45 5.11 23.57
C VAL A 46 -0.85 6.15 22.53
N VAL A 47 -0.14 6.18 21.41
CA VAL A 47 -0.32 7.20 20.38
C VAL A 47 -1.22 6.69 19.24
N PRO A 48 -2.03 7.57 18.64
CA PRO A 48 -2.77 7.26 17.42
C PRO A 48 -1.82 7.05 16.23
N VAL A 49 -2.16 6.11 15.36
CA VAL A 49 -1.43 5.81 14.13
C VAL A 49 -2.37 5.85 12.92
N HIS A 50 -1.83 6.02 11.72
CA HIS A 50 -2.62 5.83 10.50
C HIS A 50 -3.15 4.38 10.43
N PRO A 51 -4.47 4.19 10.26
CA PRO A 51 -5.07 2.87 10.14
C PRO A 51 -4.91 2.33 8.71
N THR A 52 -3.67 2.04 8.34
CA THR A 52 -3.25 1.49 7.04
C THR A 52 -4.07 0.28 6.60
N GLN A 53 -4.51 -0.57 7.53
CA GLN A 53 -5.39 -1.71 7.21
C GLN A 53 -6.73 -1.25 6.61
N LEU A 54 -7.29 -0.14 7.08
CA LEU A 54 -8.52 0.42 6.51
C LEU A 54 -8.25 1.06 5.14
N TYR A 55 -7.07 1.64 4.94
CA TYR A 55 -6.67 2.16 3.63
C TYR A 55 -6.52 1.03 2.61
N GLU A 56 -5.87 -0.07 2.99
CA GLU A 56 -5.70 -1.27 2.16
C GLU A 56 -7.06 -1.88 1.81
N ILE A 57 -7.95 -2.13 2.78
CA ILE A 57 -9.29 -2.67 2.49
C ILE A 57 -10.08 -1.73 1.57
N GLY A 58 -10.01 -0.42 1.77
CA GLY A 58 -10.68 0.57 0.92
C GLY A 58 -10.19 0.55 -0.52
N LEU A 59 -8.86 0.59 -0.72
CA LEU A 59 -8.23 0.54 -2.05
C LEU A 59 -8.44 -0.82 -2.73
N SER A 60 -8.22 -1.92 -2.03
CA SER A 60 -8.46 -3.28 -2.51
C SER A 60 -9.93 -3.47 -2.95
N THR A 61 -10.89 -2.92 -2.20
CA THR A 61 -12.32 -2.98 -2.57
C THR A 61 -12.62 -2.15 -3.82
N LEU A 62 -12.07 -0.93 -3.90
CA LEU A 62 -12.19 -0.09 -5.09
C LEU A 62 -11.62 -0.80 -6.32
N PHE A 63 -10.43 -1.38 -6.19
CA PHE A 63 -9.73 -2.09 -7.27
C PHE A 63 -10.44 -3.38 -7.68
N PHE A 64 -11.05 -4.08 -6.73
CA PHE A 64 -11.94 -5.19 -7.02
C PHE A 64 -13.08 -4.73 -7.94
N PHE A 65 -13.78 -3.64 -7.63
CA PHE A 65 -14.87 -3.14 -8.49
C PHE A 65 -14.39 -2.68 -9.87
N VAL A 66 -13.22 -2.03 -9.93
CA VAL A 66 -12.57 -1.63 -11.19
C VAL A 66 -12.30 -2.87 -12.06
N LEU A 67 -11.60 -3.87 -11.53
CA LEU A 67 -11.33 -5.13 -12.25
C LEU A 67 -12.60 -5.89 -12.60
N TRP A 68 -13.57 -5.93 -11.69
CA TRP A 68 -14.86 -6.58 -11.90
C TRP A 68 -15.63 -5.95 -13.06
N SER A 69 -15.58 -4.63 -13.22
CA SER A 69 -16.20 -3.93 -14.35
C SER A 69 -15.58 -4.32 -15.69
N MET A 70 -14.27 -4.61 -15.69
CA MET A 70 -13.50 -5.00 -16.89
C MET A 70 -13.52 -6.51 -17.18
N ARG A 71 -14.07 -7.35 -16.29
CA ARG A 71 -13.98 -8.82 -16.40
C ARG A 71 -14.52 -9.43 -17.69
N LYS A 72 -15.43 -8.74 -18.37
CA LYS A 72 -16.05 -9.17 -19.64
C LYS A 72 -15.33 -8.61 -20.87
N HIS A 73 -14.10 -8.10 -20.71
CA HIS A 73 -13.32 -7.59 -21.82
C HIS A 73 -13.07 -8.64 -22.89
N ARG A 74 -12.80 -8.20 -24.11
CA ARG A 74 -12.41 -9.07 -25.22
C ARG A 74 -10.90 -9.29 -25.31
N HIS A 75 -10.13 -8.70 -24.38
CA HIS A 75 -8.68 -8.78 -24.36
C HIS A 75 -8.13 -10.19 -24.10
N ALA A 76 -6.89 -10.41 -24.54
CA ALA A 76 -6.18 -11.66 -24.51
C ALA A 76 -6.00 -12.15 -23.07
N THR A 77 -5.87 -13.47 -22.93
CA THR A 77 -5.57 -14.12 -21.65
C THR A 77 -4.35 -13.47 -20.99
N GLY A 78 -4.49 -13.09 -19.73
CA GLY A 78 -3.45 -12.38 -18.96
C GLY A 78 -3.57 -10.87 -18.95
N TRP A 79 -4.43 -10.26 -19.76
CA TRP A 79 -4.64 -8.80 -19.76
C TRP A 79 -5.18 -8.31 -18.41
N LEU A 80 -6.23 -8.94 -17.88
CA LEU A 80 -6.81 -8.54 -16.58
C LEU A 80 -5.80 -8.69 -15.44
N PHE A 81 -4.96 -9.73 -15.49
CA PHE A 81 -3.88 -9.93 -14.52
C PHE A 81 -2.83 -8.82 -14.63
N SER A 82 -2.50 -8.38 -15.85
CA SER A 82 -1.58 -7.26 -16.08
C SER A 82 -2.12 -5.96 -15.49
N VAL A 83 -3.42 -5.70 -15.63
CA VAL A 83 -4.09 -4.56 -14.98
C VAL A 83 -4.08 -4.70 -13.46
N TRP A 84 -4.31 -5.90 -12.93
CA TRP A 84 -4.19 -6.16 -11.50
C TRP A 84 -2.78 -5.88 -10.96
N LEU A 85 -1.71 -6.25 -11.69
CA LEU A 85 -0.32 -5.93 -11.29
C LEU A 85 -0.09 -4.42 -11.14
N ILE A 86 -0.66 -3.63 -12.07
CA ILE A 86 -0.59 -2.16 -11.99
C ILE A 86 -1.30 -1.66 -10.74
N LEU A 87 -2.55 -2.10 -10.52
CA LEU A 87 -3.34 -1.66 -9.38
C LEU A 87 -2.67 -2.06 -8.05
N ALA A 88 -2.26 -3.33 -7.91
CA ALA A 88 -1.59 -3.83 -6.71
C ALA A 88 -0.28 -3.08 -6.42
N GLY A 89 0.51 -2.76 -7.45
CA GLY A 89 1.71 -1.94 -7.30
C GLY A 89 1.39 -0.50 -6.88
N VAL A 90 0.35 0.12 -7.44
CA VAL A 90 -0.08 1.48 -7.06
C VAL A 90 -0.56 1.53 -5.60
N GLU A 91 -1.44 0.62 -5.19
CA GLU A 91 -1.89 0.53 -3.78
C GLU A 91 -0.71 0.36 -2.85
N ARG A 92 0.18 -0.60 -3.14
CA ARG A 92 1.33 -0.85 -2.27
C ARG A 92 2.25 0.37 -2.19
N PHE A 93 2.50 1.05 -3.29
CA PHE A 93 3.31 2.26 -3.31
C PHE A 93 2.71 3.38 -2.46
N LEU A 94 1.39 3.59 -2.54
CA LEU A 94 0.68 4.63 -1.80
C LEU A 94 0.60 4.34 -0.30
N VAL A 95 0.22 3.11 0.09
CA VAL A 95 0.07 2.73 1.50
C VAL A 95 1.41 2.73 2.23
N GLU A 96 2.50 2.37 1.55
CA GLU A 96 3.83 2.33 2.14
C GLU A 96 4.29 3.68 2.70
N PHE A 97 3.85 4.82 2.12
CA PHE A 97 4.16 6.14 2.68
C PHE A 97 3.65 6.32 4.11
N PHE A 98 2.54 5.65 4.44
CA PHE A 98 1.90 5.73 5.74
C PHE A 98 2.37 4.63 6.68
N ARG A 99 3.10 3.60 6.22
CA ARG A 99 3.53 2.49 7.09
C ARG A 99 4.58 2.92 8.10
N ALA A 100 4.46 2.36 9.31
CA ALA A 100 5.42 2.56 10.40
C ALA A 100 6.80 1.99 10.03
N LYS A 101 6.84 0.76 9.52
CA LYS A 101 8.09 0.03 9.33
C LYS A 101 9.10 0.79 8.44
N ASP A 102 10.27 1.10 9.00
CA ASP A 102 11.34 1.79 8.26
C ASP A 102 12.31 0.79 7.59
N ASP A 103 11.87 0.21 6.48
CA ASP A 103 12.67 -0.68 5.62
C ASP A 103 13.28 0.07 4.42
N ARG A 104 13.68 1.32 4.60
CA ARG A 104 14.24 2.13 3.51
C ARG A 104 15.54 1.49 2.99
N PHE A 105 15.55 1.24 1.69
CA PHE A 105 16.70 0.73 0.96
C PHE A 105 17.06 1.75 -0.11
N LEU A 106 18.30 2.24 -0.11
CA LEU A 106 18.78 3.36 -0.97
C LEU A 106 18.26 4.75 -0.56
N GLY A 107 18.00 4.98 0.73
CA GLY A 107 17.81 6.31 1.33
C GLY A 107 16.51 7.06 1.00
N VAL A 108 15.83 6.73 -0.11
CA VAL A 108 14.60 7.42 -0.56
C VAL A 108 13.37 6.52 -0.57
N PHE A 109 13.51 5.26 -1.03
CA PHE A 109 12.41 4.32 -1.18
C PHE A 109 12.55 3.14 -0.23
N THR A 110 11.43 2.54 0.17
CA THR A 110 11.45 1.22 0.81
C THR A 110 11.62 0.12 -0.23
N VAL A 111 12.05 -1.07 0.22
CA VAL A 111 12.10 -2.26 -0.65
C VAL A 111 10.72 -2.53 -1.27
N ALA A 112 9.65 -2.35 -0.50
CA ALA A 112 8.29 -2.54 -1.00
C ALA A 112 7.91 -1.51 -2.06
N GLN A 113 8.32 -0.25 -1.93
CA GLN A 113 8.13 0.76 -2.98
C GLN A 113 8.89 0.40 -4.26
N LEU A 114 10.13 -0.12 -4.16
CA LEU A 114 10.88 -0.57 -5.33
C LEU A 114 10.20 -1.74 -6.04
N ILE A 115 9.74 -2.75 -5.29
CA ILE A 115 8.97 -3.88 -5.84
C ILE A 115 7.67 -3.37 -6.48
N SER A 116 7.00 -2.41 -5.86
CA SER A 116 5.77 -1.80 -6.38
C SER A 116 5.99 -1.14 -7.74
N VAL A 117 7.08 -0.39 -7.91
CA VAL A 117 7.46 0.21 -9.19
C VAL A 117 7.70 -0.86 -10.26
N LEU A 118 8.37 -1.97 -9.91
CA LEU A 118 8.59 -3.09 -10.83
C LEU A 118 7.29 -3.78 -11.23
N LEU A 119 6.34 -3.96 -10.30
CA LEU A 119 5.02 -4.51 -10.58
C LEU A 119 4.24 -3.62 -11.55
N VAL A 120 4.21 -2.30 -11.30
CA VAL A 120 3.57 -1.34 -12.20
C VAL A 120 4.20 -1.37 -13.59
N ALA A 121 5.53 -1.32 -13.68
CA ALA A 121 6.24 -1.35 -14.96
C ALA A 121 5.95 -2.64 -15.75
N THR A 122 5.97 -3.80 -15.07
CA THR A 122 5.68 -5.10 -15.67
C THR A 122 4.23 -5.17 -16.15
N GLY A 123 3.28 -4.73 -15.32
CA GLY A 123 1.86 -4.69 -15.68
C GLY A 123 1.57 -3.79 -16.88
N VAL A 124 2.16 -2.59 -16.93
CA VAL A 124 2.04 -1.67 -18.08
C VAL A 124 2.60 -2.32 -19.35
N TYR A 125 3.80 -2.90 -19.26
CA TYR A 125 4.44 -3.56 -20.40
C TYR A 125 3.57 -4.71 -20.96
N TRP A 126 3.02 -5.56 -20.09
CA TRP A 126 2.17 -6.68 -20.52
C TRP A 126 0.84 -6.21 -21.10
N THR A 127 0.17 -5.23 -20.46
CA THR A 127 -1.07 -4.64 -20.97
C THR A 127 -0.89 -4.12 -22.40
N LEU A 128 0.15 -3.33 -22.65
CA LEU A 128 0.43 -2.77 -23.99
C LEU A 128 0.81 -3.85 -25.00
N ARG A 129 1.62 -4.84 -24.60
CA ARG A 129 2.05 -5.94 -25.49
C ARG A 129 0.85 -6.80 -25.92
N LEU A 130 -0.03 -7.14 -24.98
CA LEU A 130 -1.19 -7.98 -25.25
C LEU A 130 -2.17 -7.27 -26.18
N GLN A 131 -2.46 -5.99 -25.95
CA GLN A 131 -3.32 -5.20 -26.84
C GLN A 131 -2.78 -5.11 -28.27
N ARG A 132 -1.46 -4.95 -28.45
CA ARG A 132 -0.85 -4.92 -29.78
C ARG A 132 -0.99 -6.26 -30.51
N ASN A 133 -0.78 -7.37 -29.81
CA ASN A 133 -0.88 -8.70 -30.41
C ASN A 133 -2.31 -8.99 -30.88
N GLU A 134 -3.32 -8.50 -30.16
CA GLU A 134 -4.72 -8.61 -30.60
C GLU A 134 -5.02 -7.80 -31.85
N ALA A 135 -4.53 -6.55 -31.91
CA ALA A 135 -4.72 -5.70 -33.08
C ALA A 135 -4.11 -6.32 -34.34
N VAL A 136 -2.96 -7.00 -34.22
CA VAL A 136 -2.31 -7.70 -35.33
C VAL A 136 -3.03 -9.00 -35.68
N ALA A 137 -3.56 -9.75 -34.72
CA ALA A 137 -4.27 -11.00 -34.99
C ALA A 137 -5.69 -10.79 -35.56
N GLY A 138 -6.27 -9.61 -35.37
CA GLY A 138 -7.58 -9.23 -35.90
C GLY A 138 -7.56 -8.51 -37.26
N ALA A 139 -6.38 -8.17 -37.79
CA ALA A 139 -6.18 -7.56 -39.10
C ALA A 139 -5.86 -8.63 -40.16
#